data_AF-A0A0D9XFR9-F1
#
_entry.id   AF-A0A0D9XFR9-F1
#
_cell.length_a   1.000
_cell.length_b   1.000
_cell.length_c   1.000
_cell.angle_alpha   90.00
_cell.angle_beta   90.00
_cell.angle_gamma   90.00
#
_symmetry.space_group_name_H-M   'P 1'
#
loop_
_entity.id
_entity.type
_entity.pdbx_description
1 polymer ?
#
loop_
_entity_poly.entity_id
_entity_poly.type
_entity_poly.pdbx_seq_one_letter_code
_entity_poly.pdbx_strand_id
1 'polypeptide(L)'
;MAPLPPLRLVAAAPPSPPPPRRPPPPSAARLASGVAFGAAAAAAVAAAASPPALAALAEPANALSLPTWAVHVSSVVEWVTAMALVWDYGERTGLKGWKGLSWGMVPLLGGAMCACTWHFFYNSESLEVLVALQGALTVIGNITMCIAAYRIFKATQQSSKIVFRQQNKQKHQQQQRKQPAHASMALRRKRLRLKRREIMRRSDGADMEMVNLKLYLENRCILEENERLREKATALRRENLALLADLRKMSPAPATATASY
;
A
#
# COMPACT_ATOMS: atom_id res chain seq x y z
N MET A 1 -9.52 -66.33 -47.25
CA MET A 1 -9.93 -67.75 -47.26
C MET A 1 -9.76 -68.29 -45.84
N ALA A 2 -10.79 -68.94 -45.33
CA ALA A 2 -11.09 -69.19 -43.92
C ALA A 2 -10.10 -70.10 -43.17
N PRO A 3 -10.07 -70.03 -41.81
CA PRO A 3 -9.23 -70.88 -40.97
C PRO A 3 -9.83 -72.28 -40.77
N LEU A 4 -8.96 -73.29 -40.62
CA LEU A 4 -9.35 -74.67 -40.27
C LEU A 4 -9.60 -74.81 -38.75
N PRO A 5 -10.52 -75.70 -38.32
CA PRO A 5 -10.99 -75.78 -36.95
C PRO A 5 -10.14 -76.74 -36.09
N PRO A 6 -10.13 -76.61 -34.75
CA PRO A 6 -9.73 -77.69 -33.87
C PRO A 6 -10.93 -78.50 -33.38
N LEU A 7 -10.66 -79.79 -33.20
CA LEU A 7 -11.54 -80.87 -32.77
C LEU A 7 -12.21 -80.61 -31.41
N ARG A 8 -13.49 -80.96 -31.32
CA ARG A 8 -14.24 -81.05 -30.06
C ARG A 8 -13.96 -82.38 -29.35
N LEU A 9 -13.68 -82.31 -28.04
CA LEU A 9 -13.88 -83.41 -27.10
C LEU A 9 -15.02 -83.04 -26.15
N VAL A 10 -15.97 -83.96 -26.00
CA VAL A 10 -17.19 -83.85 -25.19
C VAL A 10 -16.97 -84.53 -23.83
N ALA A 11 -17.67 -84.01 -22.80
CA ALA A 11 -17.97 -84.53 -21.45
C ALA A 11 -17.35 -83.66 -20.33
N ALA A 12 -18.03 -83.29 -19.23
CA ALA A 12 -19.30 -83.68 -18.64
C ALA A 12 -19.91 -82.48 -17.86
N ALA A 13 -21.22 -82.52 -17.59
CA ALA A 13 -21.96 -81.49 -16.86
C ALA A 13 -21.57 -81.39 -15.36
N PRO A 14 -21.68 -80.21 -14.73
CA PRO A 14 -21.20 -79.97 -13.35
C PRO A 14 -22.17 -80.49 -12.27
N PRO A 15 -21.67 -80.83 -11.05
CA PRO A 15 -22.53 -81.14 -9.90
C PRO A 15 -23.18 -79.87 -9.30
N SER A 16 -24.42 -80.01 -8.82
CA SER A 16 -25.26 -78.97 -8.22
C SER A 16 -24.70 -78.40 -6.90
N PRO A 17 -24.99 -77.13 -6.55
CA PRO A 17 -24.44 -76.47 -5.35
C PRO A 17 -25.11 -76.93 -4.04
N PRO A 18 -24.40 -76.88 -2.89
CA PRO A 18 -24.94 -77.16 -1.57
C PRO A 18 -25.85 -76.03 -1.03
N PRO A 19 -26.75 -76.31 -0.07
CA PRO A 19 -27.69 -75.32 0.46
C PRO A 19 -27.01 -74.19 1.26
N PRO A 20 -27.63 -72.99 1.36
CA PRO A 20 -27.03 -71.84 2.02
C PRO A 20 -26.86 -72.06 3.52
N ARG A 21 -25.64 -71.83 4.04
CA ARG A 21 -25.34 -71.82 5.47
C ARG A 21 -25.90 -70.53 6.10
N ARG A 22 -26.59 -70.66 7.24
CA ARG A 22 -27.01 -69.51 8.06
C ARG A 22 -25.76 -68.80 8.63
N PRO A 23 -25.73 -67.46 8.67
CA PRO A 23 -24.63 -66.75 9.32
C PRO A 23 -24.63 -67.01 10.84
N PRO A 24 -23.44 -67.15 11.47
CA PRO A 24 -23.34 -67.24 12.91
C PRO A 24 -23.73 -65.90 13.58
N PRO A 25 -24.24 -65.91 14.82
CA PRO A 25 -24.52 -64.68 15.54
C PRO A 25 -23.24 -63.86 15.75
N PRO A 26 -23.32 -62.52 15.76
CA PRO A 26 -22.14 -61.67 15.94
C PRO A 26 -21.51 -61.95 17.31
N SER A 27 -20.27 -62.45 17.28
CA SER A 27 -19.45 -62.67 18.46
C SER A 27 -19.06 -61.33 19.10
N ALA A 28 -18.93 -61.32 20.44
CA ALA A 28 -18.61 -60.18 21.30
C ALA A 28 -17.32 -59.39 20.91
N ALA A 29 -16.55 -59.90 19.95
CA ALA A 29 -15.37 -59.25 19.37
C ALA A 29 -15.66 -57.88 18.72
N ARG A 30 -16.88 -57.62 18.22
CA ARG A 30 -17.21 -56.32 17.60
C ARG A 30 -17.39 -55.16 18.58
N LEU A 31 -17.68 -55.43 19.86
CA LEU A 31 -17.77 -54.39 20.89
C LEU A 31 -16.39 -53.94 21.38
N ALA A 32 -15.38 -54.82 21.35
CA ALA A 32 -14.02 -54.50 21.74
C ALA A 32 -13.31 -53.56 20.74
N SER A 33 -13.60 -53.67 19.43
CA SER A 33 -13.02 -52.79 18.41
C SER A 33 -13.53 -51.35 18.46
N GLY A 34 -14.78 -51.12 18.89
CA GLY A 34 -15.34 -49.76 19.01
C GLY A 34 -14.75 -48.95 20.17
N VAL A 35 -14.51 -49.62 21.31
CA VAL A 35 -13.90 -48.99 22.49
C VAL A 35 -12.41 -48.69 22.26
N ALA A 36 -11.69 -49.58 21.57
CA ALA A 36 -10.29 -49.35 21.20
C ALA A 36 -10.11 -48.18 20.22
N PHE A 37 -11.04 -48.01 19.25
CA PHE A 37 -10.99 -46.89 18.31
C PHE A 37 -11.36 -45.56 18.98
N GLY A 38 -12.34 -45.57 19.91
CA GLY A 38 -12.70 -44.40 20.71
C GLY A 38 -11.58 -43.96 21.67
N ALA A 39 -10.89 -44.91 22.30
CA ALA A 39 -9.76 -44.62 23.18
C ALA A 39 -8.54 -44.10 22.41
N ALA A 40 -8.25 -44.64 21.22
CA ALA A 40 -7.19 -44.15 20.35
C ALA A 40 -7.47 -42.74 19.80
N ALA A 41 -8.72 -42.44 19.42
CA ALA A 41 -9.14 -41.11 19.00
C ALA A 41 -9.09 -40.10 20.15
N ALA A 42 -9.54 -40.47 21.36
CA ALA A 42 -9.44 -39.61 22.54
C ALA A 42 -7.98 -39.36 22.96
N ALA A 43 -7.12 -40.37 22.87
CA ALA A 43 -5.68 -40.23 23.13
C ALA A 43 -4.98 -39.34 22.09
N ALA A 44 -5.37 -39.42 20.81
CA ALA A 44 -4.85 -38.54 19.76
C ALA A 44 -5.29 -37.09 19.96
N VAL A 45 -6.54 -36.85 20.36
CA VAL A 45 -7.05 -35.51 20.70
C VAL A 45 -6.38 -34.96 21.96
N ALA A 46 -6.19 -35.78 22.99
CA ALA A 46 -5.47 -35.39 24.21
C ALA A 46 -3.97 -35.13 23.96
N ALA A 47 -3.33 -35.87 23.06
CA ALA A 47 -1.96 -35.63 22.63
C ALA A 47 -1.84 -34.32 21.83
N ALA A 48 -2.81 -34.02 20.96
CA ALA A 48 -2.89 -32.75 20.22
C ALA A 48 -3.20 -31.55 21.12
N ALA A 49 -3.91 -31.77 22.24
CA ALA A 49 -4.19 -30.77 23.27
C ALA A 49 -3.17 -30.77 24.42
N SER A 50 -2.06 -31.52 24.29
CA SER A 50 -1.04 -31.55 25.33
C SER A 50 -0.39 -30.16 25.48
N PRO A 51 0.00 -29.75 26.69
CA PRO A 51 0.70 -28.49 26.92
C PRO A 51 1.89 -28.24 25.97
N PRO A 52 2.75 -29.24 25.64
CA PRO A 52 3.79 -29.05 24.63
C PRO A 52 3.26 -28.92 23.20
N ALA A 53 2.15 -29.57 22.81
CA ALA A 53 1.55 -29.40 21.49
C ALA A 53 0.85 -28.03 21.34
N LEU A 54 0.20 -27.55 22.41
CA LEU A 54 -0.35 -26.20 22.47
C LEU A 54 0.74 -25.12 22.55
N ALA A 55 1.84 -25.40 23.27
CA ALA A 55 3.02 -24.53 23.26
C ALA A 55 3.74 -24.53 21.91
N ALA A 56 3.68 -25.62 21.14
CA ALA A 56 4.15 -25.65 19.75
C ALA A 56 3.26 -24.86 18.78
N LEU A 57 2.01 -24.56 19.15
CA LEU A 57 1.12 -23.62 18.45
C LEU A 57 1.29 -22.18 18.94
N ALA A 58 1.99 -21.96 20.05
CA ALA A 58 2.27 -20.62 20.54
C ALA A 58 3.32 -19.97 19.64
N GLU A 59 2.92 -18.89 18.98
CA GLU A 59 3.86 -18.11 18.17
C GLU A 59 4.96 -17.53 19.07
N PRO A 60 6.21 -17.46 18.58
CA PRO A 60 7.31 -16.91 19.35
C PRO A 60 7.09 -15.41 19.60
N ALA A 61 7.63 -14.84 20.68
CA ALA A 61 7.33 -13.47 21.12
C ALA A 61 7.69 -12.38 20.10
N ASN A 62 8.58 -12.70 19.16
CA ASN A 62 9.05 -11.93 18.02
C ASN A 62 8.14 -12.05 16.78
N ALA A 63 7.01 -12.76 16.85
CA ALA A 63 6.03 -12.82 15.78
C ALA A 63 5.24 -11.51 15.64
N LEU A 64 4.95 -11.15 14.40
CA LEU A 64 4.03 -10.05 14.11
C LEU A 64 2.60 -10.50 14.41
N SER A 65 1.81 -9.61 14.99
CA SER A 65 0.38 -9.86 15.19
C SER A 65 -0.36 -9.98 13.83
N LEU A 66 -1.48 -10.72 13.81
CA LEU A 66 -2.31 -10.88 12.61
C LEU A 66 -2.69 -9.54 11.93
N PRO A 67 -3.11 -8.50 12.66
CA PRO A 67 -3.34 -7.18 12.06
C PRO A 67 -2.09 -6.59 11.39
N THR A 68 -0.91 -6.73 12.01
CA THR A 68 0.35 -6.24 11.44
C THR A 68 0.71 -6.98 10.16
N TRP A 69 0.54 -8.31 10.13
CA TRP A 69 0.69 -9.12 8.93
C TRP A 69 -0.25 -8.69 7.80
N ALA A 70 -1.51 -8.45 8.14
CA ALA A 70 -2.51 -8.00 7.18
C ALA A 70 -2.07 -6.69 6.49
N VAL A 71 -1.51 -5.74 7.26
CA VAL A 71 -1.00 -4.47 6.70
C VAL A 71 0.20 -4.71 5.76
N HIS A 72 1.14 -5.60 6.13
CA HIS A 72 2.31 -5.88 5.27
C HIS A 72 1.89 -6.50 3.93
N VAL A 73 1.05 -7.53 3.98
CA VAL A 73 0.60 -8.24 2.76
C VAL A 73 -0.27 -7.34 1.90
N SER A 74 -1.24 -6.63 2.50
CA SER A 74 -2.09 -5.70 1.75
C SER A 74 -1.29 -4.57 1.09
N SER A 75 -0.32 -3.98 1.81
CA SER A 75 0.54 -2.91 1.25
C SER A 75 1.37 -3.39 0.06
N VAL A 76 1.89 -4.63 0.10
CA VAL A 76 2.62 -5.22 -1.04
C VAL A 76 1.69 -5.41 -2.24
N VAL A 77 0.48 -5.93 -2.03
CA VAL A 77 -0.52 -6.13 -3.10
C VAL A 77 -0.96 -4.80 -3.70
N GLU A 78 -1.24 -3.80 -2.86
CA GLU A 78 -1.57 -2.44 -3.28
C GLU A 78 -0.46 -1.82 -4.12
N TRP A 79 0.80 -2.00 -3.71
CA TRP A 79 1.95 -1.48 -4.44
C TRP A 79 2.12 -2.15 -5.82
N VAL A 80 2.00 -3.47 -5.90
CA VAL A 80 2.04 -4.21 -7.18
C VAL A 80 0.90 -3.76 -8.09
N THR A 81 -0.30 -3.58 -7.53
CA THR A 81 -1.46 -3.06 -8.28
C THR A 81 -1.19 -1.66 -8.80
N ALA A 82 -0.63 -0.77 -7.98
CA ALA A 82 -0.25 0.58 -8.38
C ALA A 82 0.79 0.57 -9.51
N MET A 83 1.80 -0.32 -9.44
CA MET A 83 2.79 -0.47 -10.50
C MET A 83 2.16 -0.89 -11.84
N ALA A 84 1.19 -1.82 -11.80
CA ALA A 84 0.44 -2.26 -12.97
C ALA A 84 -0.41 -1.13 -13.55
N LEU A 85 -1.12 -0.37 -12.70
CA LEU A 85 -1.92 0.78 -13.13
C LEU A 85 -1.07 1.89 -13.76
N VAL A 86 0.11 2.18 -13.19
CA VAL A 86 1.07 3.15 -13.76
C VAL A 86 1.57 2.69 -15.14
N TRP A 87 1.79 1.38 -15.31
CA TRP A 87 2.19 0.80 -16.58
C TRP A 87 1.11 0.93 -17.63
N ASP A 88 -0.11 0.49 -17.30
CA ASP A 88 -1.30 0.55 -18.17
C ASP A 88 -1.63 1.98 -18.56
N TYR A 89 -1.51 2.92 -17.62
CA TYR A 89 -1.64 4.34 -17.92
C TYR A 89 -0.62 4.80 -18.97
N GLY A 90 0.63 4.35 -18.86
CA GLY A 90 1.67 4.62 -19.85
C GLY A 90 1.38 4.01 -21.23
N GLU A 91 0.72 2.86 -21.29
CA GLU A 91 0.25 2.26 -22.55
C GLU A 91 -0.89 3.04 -23.17
N ARG A 92 -1.95 3.32 -22.41
CA ARG A 92 -3.16 3.98 -22.91
C ARG A 92 -2.90 5.42 -23.33
N THR A 93 -2.00 6.13 -22.65
CA THR A 93 -1.66 7.51 -23.00
C THR A 93 -0.53 7.62 -24.03
N GLY A 94 0.16 6.52 -24.33
CA GLY A 94 1.36 6.52 -25.18
C GLY A 94 2.58 7.20 -24.54
N LEU A 95 2.51 7.59 -23.26
CA LEU A 95 3.58 8.28 -22.56
C LEU A 95 4.58 7.27 -21.98
N LYS A 96 5.61 6.92 -22.77
CA LYS A 96 6.67 5.97 -22.40
C LYS A 96 7.38 6.29 -21.07
N GLY A 97 7.34 7.54 -20.60
CA GLY A 97 7.88 7.96 -19.31
C GLY A 97 7.23 7.26 -18.11
N TRP A 98 5.93 6.96 -18.18
CA TRP A 98 5.18 6.30 -17.10
C TRP A 98 5.55 4.83 -16.94
N LYS A 99 5.84 4.12 -18.05
CA LYS A 99 6.43 2.77 -17.97
C LYS A 99 7.79 2.76 -17.27
N GLY A 100 8.59 3.80 -17.50
CA GLY A 100 9.86 4.01 -16.79
C GLY A 100 9.67 4.26 -15.29
N LEU A 101 8.56 4.90 -14.90
CA LEU A 101 8.20 5.07 -13.49
C LEU A 101 7.85 3.73 -12.83
N SER A 102 7.06 2.86 -13.46
CA SER A 102 6.80 1.50 -12.95
C SER A 102 8.08 0.72 -12.71
N TRP A 103 9.06 0.77 -13.65
CA TRP A 103 10.38 0.16 -13.43
C TRP A 103 11.14 0.78 -12.26
N GLY A 104 11.05 2.10 -12.08
CA GLY A 104 11.64 2.80 -10.94
C GLY A 104 11.01 2.45 -9.58
N MET A 105 9.80 1.89 -9.56
CA MET A 105 9.14 1.45 -8.32
C MET A 105 9.58 0.05 -7.86
N VAL A 106 10.24 -0.74 -8.72
CA VAL A 106 10.66 -2.12 -8.44
C VAL A 106 11.60 -2.25 -7.23
N PRO A 107 12.62 -1.39 -7.03
CA PRO A 107 13.50 -1.53 -5.87
C PRO A 107 12.77 -1.38 -4.54
N LEU A 108 11.78 -0.48 -4.44
CA LEU A 108 10.95 -0.33 -3.24
C LEU A 108 10.11 -1.59 -2.95
N LEU A 109 9.56 -2.21 -4.00
CA LEU A 109 8.88 -3.50 -3.87
C LEU A 109 9.84 -4.58 -3.36
N GLY A 110 11.08 -4.62 -3.88
CA GLY A 110 12.12 -5.50 -3.38
C GLY A 110 12.42 -5.29 -1.89
N GLY A 111 12.46 -4.03 -1.43
CA GLY A 111 12.61 -3.68 -0.01
C GLY A 111 11.45 -4.20 0.84
N ALA A 112 10.20 -4.07 0.37
CA ALA A 112 9.03 -4.61 1.05
C ALA A 112 9.07 -6.15 1.15
N MET A 113 9.55 -6.83 0.09
CA MET A 113 9.74 -8.29 0.12
C MET A 113 10.83 -8.71 1.11
N CYS A 114 11.92 -7.93 1.24
CA CYS A 114 12.95 -8.19 2.25
C CYS A 114 12.38 -8.08 3.68
N ALA A 115 11.61 -7.03 3.96
CA ALA A 115 10.93 -6.83 5.25
C ALA A 115 9.97 -7.99 5.56
N CYS A 116 9.10 -8.34 4.61
CA CYS A 116 8.16 -9.45 4.78
C CYS A 116 8.87 -10.79 4.99
N THR A 117 9.98 -11.02 4.31
CA THR A 117 10.79 -12.25 4.48
C THR A 117 11.42 -12.30 5.87
N TRP A 118 11.98 -11.19 6.34
CA TRP A 118 12.56 -11.13 7.69
C TRP A 118 11.51 -11.38 8.78
N HIS A 119 10.31 -10.79 8.63
CA HIS A 119 9.18 -11.03 9.52
C HIS A 119 8.61 -12.46 9.42
N PHE A 120 8.61 -13.07 8.23
CA PHE A 120 8.22 -14.47 8.03
C PHE A 120 9.09 -15.43 8.85
N PHE A 121 10.39 -15.15 8.95
CA PHE A 121 11.33 -15.91 9.79
C PHE A 121 11.47 -15.34 11.21
N TYR A 122 10.40 -14.73 11.72
CA TYR A 122 10.32 -14.21 13.08
C TYR A 122 11.49 -13.28 13.45
N ASN A 123 11.99 -12.44 12.55
CA ASN A 123 13.08 -11.51 12.85
C ASN A 123 14.40 -12.22 13.29
N SER A 124 14.69 -13.39 12.73
CA SER A 124 15.94 -14.12 13.01
C SER A 124 17.18 -13.27 12.74
N GLU A 125 18.14 -13.27 13.67
CA GLU A 125 19.44 -12.56 13.53
C GLU A 125 20.23 -13.05 12.31
N SER A 126 20.10 -14.32 11.93
CA SER A 126 20.75 -14.89 10.74
C SER A 126 20.35 -14.21 9.43
N LEU A 127 19.22 -13.49 9.42
CA LEU A 127 18.66 -12.79 8.27
C LEU A 127 18.71 -11.27 8.42
N GLU A 128 19.42 -10.73 9.41
CA GLU A 128 19.55 -9.27 9.62
C GLU A 128 20.10 -8.55 8.37
N VAL A 129 20.88 -9.23 7.53
CA VAL A 129 21.32 -8.72 6.23
C VAL A 129 20.16 -8.26 5.32
N LEU A 130 18.96 -8.85 5.46
CA LEU A 130 17.76 -8.41 4.74
C LEU A 130 17.30 -7.02 5.16
N VAL A 131 17.53 -6.61 6.42
CA VAL A 131 17.22 -5.27 6.92
C VAL A 131 18.16 -4.24 6.29
N ALA A 132 19.46 -4.56 6.22
CA ALA A 132 20.43 -3.72 5.51
C ALA A 132 20.09 -3.61 4.01
N LEU A 133 19.70 -4.74 3.39
CA LEU A 133 19.27 -4.77 1.99
C LEU A 133 17.98 -3.99 1.76
N GLN A 134 17.00 -4.07 2.67
CA GLN A 134 15.78 -3.25 2.65
C GLN A 134 16.14 -1.76 2.66
N GLY A 135 17.06 -1.35 3.52
CA GLY A 135 17.55 0.03 3.57
C GLY A 135 18.20 0.46 2.25
N ALA A 136 19.09 -0.36 1.69
CA ALA A 136 19.75 -0.09 0.42
C ALA A 136 18.75 0.02 -0.74
N LEU A 137 17.81 -0.92 -0.83
CA LEU A 137 16.75 -0.93 -1.84
C LEU A 137 15.80 0.27 -1.69
N THR A 138 15.59 0.76 -0.46
CA THR A 138 14.83 1.99 -0.20
C THR A 138 15.53 3.21 -0.79
N VAL A 139 16.83 3.35 -0.54
CA VAL A 139 17.64 4.44 -1.11
C VAL A 139 17.65 4.37 -2.64
N ILE A 140 17.92 3.20 -3.21
CA ILE A 140 17.92 2.98 -4.66
C ILE A 140 16.53 3.26 -5.25
N GLY A 141 15.48 2.80 -4.59
CA GLY A 141 14.08 3.02 -4.99
C GLY A 141 13.71 4.49 -5.04
N ASN A 142 14.03 5.25 -3.99
CA ASN A 142 13.78 6.70 -3.96
C ASN A 142 14.56 7.43 -5.05
N ILE A 143 15.83 7.07 -5.29
CA ILE A 143 16.65 7.66 -6.35
C ILE A 143 16.04 7.35 -7.74
N THR A 144 15.71 6.10 -8.00
CA THR A 144 15.17 5.66 -9.30
C THR A 144 13.79 6.28 -9.58
N MET A 145 12.91 6.36 -8.58
CA MET A 145 11.63 7.09 -8.69
C MET A 145 11.84 8.58 -8.94
N CYS A 146 12.78 9.24 -8.24
CA CYS A 146 13.11 10.65 -8.48
C CYS A 146 13.59 10.89 -9.91
N ILE A 147 14.46 10.03 -10.44
CA ILE A 147 14.94 10.12 -11.83
C ILE A 147 13.77 9.94 -12.81
N ALA A 148 12.90 8.95 -12.59
CA ALA A 148 11.73 8.72 -13.43
C ALA A 148 10.75 9.90 -13.40
N ALA A 149 10.44 10.43 -12.22
CA ALA A 149 9.58 11.59 -12.04
C ALA A 149 10.16 12.84 -12.72
N TYR A 150 11.47 13.07 -12.59
CA TYR A 150 12.15 14.17 -13.27
C TYR A 150 12.06 14.04 -14.80
N ARG A 151 12.22 12.83 -15.34
CA ARG A 151 12.05 12.57 -16.78
C ARG A 151 10.64 12.90 -17.26
N ILE A 152 9.61 12.51 -16.50
CA ILE A 152 8.21 12.84 -16.80
C ILE A 152 8.00 14.36 -16.75
N PHE A 153 8.47 15.03 -15.70
CA PHE A 153 8.35 16.49 -15.56
C PHE A 153 8.99 17.24 -16.74
N LYS A 154 10.19 16.85 -17.16
CA LYS A 154 10.88 17.46 -18.30
C LYS A 154 10.13 17.25 -19.61
N ALA A 155 9.57 16.06 -19.83
CA ALA A 155 8.76 15.76 -21.02
C ALA A 155 7.47 16.60 -21.05
N THR A 156 6.80 16.76 -19.90
CA THR A 156 5.61 17.62 -19.76
C THR A 156 5.94 19.09 -20.07
N GLN A 157 7.03 19.61 -19.52
CA GLN A 157 7.46 21.00 -19.77
C GLN A 157 7.81 21.26 -21.24
N GLN A 158 8.42 20.29 -21.93
CA GLN A 158 8.71 20.41 -23.37
C GLN A 158 7.43 20.43 -24.20
N SER A 159 6.48 19.55 -23.88
CA SER A 159 5.19 19.47 -24.56
C SER A 159 4.40 20.78 -24.43
N SER A 160 4.30 21.35 -23.22
CA SER A 160 3.66 22.64 -22.97
C SER A 160 4.31 23.79 -23.76
N LYS A 161 5.64 23.82 -23.82
CA LYS A 161 6.39 24.83 -24.61
C LYS A 161 6.11 24.71 -26.11
N ILE A 162 6.01 23.50 -26.64
CA ILE A 162 5.71 23.25 -28.06
C ILE A 162 4.30 23.73 -28.39
N VAL A 163 3.30 23.35 -27.59
CA VAL A 163 1.90 23.77 -27.76
C VAL A 163 1.79 25.29 -27.73
N PHE A 164 2.41 25.94 -26.74
CA PHE A 164 2.41 27.41 -26.63
C PHE A 164 3.07 28.09 -27.85
N ARG A 165 4.19 27.56 -28.33
CA ARG A 165 4.87 28.06 -29.53
C ARG A 165 4.00 27.90 -30.79
N GLN A 166 3.31 26.77 -30.93
CA GLN A 166 2.41 26.53 -32.06
C GLN A 166 1.21 27.48 -32.03
N GLN A 167 0.56 27.64 -30.87
CA GLN A 167 -0.54 28.60 -30.70
C GLN A 167 -0.11 30.03 -31.01
N ASN A 168 1.08 30.45 -30.55
CA ASN A 168 1.60 31.78 -30.87
C ASN A 168 1.92 31.96 -32.35
N LYS A 169 2.43 30.93 -33.04
CA LYS A 169 2.65 30.97 -34.50
C LYS A 169 1.32 31.11 -35.23
N GLN A 170 0.28 30.36 -34.85
CA GLN A 170 -1.06 30.45 -35.44
C GLN A 170 -1.67 31.85 -35.22
N LYS A 171 -1.60 32.39 -34.00
CA LYS A 171 -2.05 33.77 -33.71
C LYS A 171 -1.34 34.81 -34.57
N HIS A 172 -0.02 34.70 -34.74
CA HIS A 172 0.75 35.62 -35.60
C HIS A 172 0.35 35.51 -37.07
N GLN A 173 0.15 34.30 -37.61
CA GLN A 173 -0.31 34.10 -38.98
C GLN A 173 -1.72 34.68 -39.19
N GLN A 174 -2.64 34.45 -38.26
CA GLN A 174 -4.00 34.95 -38.33
C GLN A 174 -4.05 36.48 -38.22
N GLN A 175 -3.20 37.08 -37.39
CA GLN A 175 -3.07 38.53 -37.28
C GLN A 175 -2.33 39.17 -38.46
N GLN A 176 -1.45 38.44 -39.15
CA GLN A 176 -0.89 38.90 -40.44
C GLN A 176 -1.94 38.85 -41.55
N ARG A 177 -2.75 37.81 -41.62
CA ARG A 177 -3.85 37.68 -42.60
C ARG A 177 -4.92 38.76 -42.47
N LYS A 178 -5.14 39.31 -41.27
CA LYS A 178 -6.13 40.37 -40.99
C LYS A 178 -5.60 41.80 -41.15
N GLN A 179 -4.34 42.00 -41.54
CA GLN A 179 -3.80 43.35 -41.70
C GLN A 179 -3.84 43.81 -43.17
N PRO A 180 -4.48 44.95 -43.47
CA PRO A 180 -4.42 45.53 -44.81
C PRO A 180 -2.99 45.98 -45.11
N ALA A 181 -2.58 45.79 -46.36
CA ALA A 181 -1.23 46.09 -46.82
C ALA A 181 -0.95 47.61 -46.77
N HIS A 182 0.28 47.97 -46.38
CA HIS A 182 0.89 49.30 -46.54
C HIS A 182 0.49 50.46 -45.59
N ALA A 183 0.56 50.26 -44.28
CA ALA A 183 0.80 51.38 -43.35
C ALA A 183 2.00 51.09 -42.43
N SER A 184 3.16 51.66 -42.80
CA SER A 184 4.36 51.82 -41.97
C SER A 184 4.75 50.62 -41.10
N MET A 185 5.39 49.63 -41.72
CA MET A 185 5.99 48.48 -41.00
C MET A 185 6.92 48.91 -39.85
N ALA A 186 7.51 50.11 -39.93
CA ALA A 186 8.32 50.70 -38.86
C ALA A 186 7.48 51.07 -37.62
N LEU A 187 6.36 51.78 -37.79
CA LEU A 187 5.46 52.13 -36.69
C LEU A 187 4.79 50.89 -36.11
N ARG A 188 4.41 49.92 -36.95
CA ARG A 188 3.87 48.64 -36.49
C ARG A 188 4.88 47.85 -35.66
N ARG A 189 6.15 47.75 -36.10
CA ARG A 189 7.23 47.11 -35.33
C ARG A 189 7.49 47.83 -34.00
N LYS A 190 7.50 49.16 -33.99
CA LYS A 190 7.66 49.97 -32.78
C LYS A 190 6.50 49.75 -31.81
N ARG A 191 5.26 49.74 -32.30
CA ARG A 191 4.04 49.51 -31.51
C ARG A 191 3.99 48.08 -30.97
N LEU A 192 4.42 47.07 -31.74
CA LEU A 192 4.52 45.67 -31.27
C LEU A 192 5.63 45.48 -30.21
N ARG A 193 6.78 46.15 -30.37
CA ARG A 193 7.85 46.15 -29.34
C ARG A 193 7.38 46.78 -28.03
N LEU A 194 6.71 47.93 -28.12
CA LEU A 194 6.13 48.60 -26.95
C LEU A 194 5.03 47.74 -26.31
N LYS A 195 4.13 47.16 -27.10
CA LYS A 195 3.08 46.27 -26.61
C LYS A 195 3.64 45.00 -25.96
N ARG A 196 4.75 44.45 -26.46
CA ARG A 196 5.45 43.32 -25.82
C ARG A 196 6.08 43.71 -24.49
N ARG A 197 6.69 44.90 -24.42
CA ARG A 197 7.23 45.46 -23.16
C ARG A 197 6.13 45.78 -22.14
N GLU A 198 4.97 46.23 -22.60
CA GLU A 198 3.81 46.50 -21.76
C GLU A 198 3.18 45.21 -21.24
N ILE A 199 3.04 44.18 -22.09
CA ILE A 199 2.56 42.86 -21.67
C ILE A 199 3.51 42.24 -20.66
N MET A 200 4.82 42.33 -20.87
CA MET A 200 5.81 41.86 -19.90
C MET A 200 5.68 42.63 -18.58
N ARG A 201 5.61 43.97 -18.61
CA ARG A 201 5.38 44.78 -17.39
C ARG A 201 4.06 44.47 -16.69
N ARG A 202 2.98 44.22 -17.43
CA ARG A 202 1.68 43.80 -16.86
C ARG A 202 1.73 42.38 -16.30
N SER A 203 2.47 41.46 -16.93
CA SER A 203 2.70 40.11 -16.41
C SER A 203 3.50 40.18 -15.12
N ASP A 204 4.64 40.87 -15.13
CA ASP A 204 5.48 41.04 -13.94
C ASP A 204 4.72 41.73 -12.80
N GLY A 205 3.88 42.74 -13.12
CA GLY A 205 3.01 43.41 -12.15
C GLY A 205 1.90 42.50 -11.60
N ALA A 206 1.22 41.74 -12.45
CA ALA A 206 0.19 40.79 -12.03
C ALA A 206 0.78 39.61 -11.24
N ASP A 207 2.00 39.17 -11.57
CA ASP A 207 2.73 38.15 -10.82
C ASP A 207 3.07 38.68 -9.41
N MET A 208 3.54 39.94 -9.32
CA MET A 208 3.79 40.59 -8.03
C MET A 208 2.51 40.81 -7.21
N GLU A 209 1.40 41.20 -7.84
CA GLU A 209 0.09 41.35 -7.19
C GLU A 209 -0.45 40.00 -6.70
N MET A 210 -0.28 38.93 -7.48
CA MET A 210 -0.69 37.58 -7.10
C MET A 210 0.15 37.06 -5.92
N VAL A 211 1.47 37.29 -5.94
CA VAL A 211 2.37 36.93 -4.82
C VAL A 211 2.00 37.72 -3.56
N ASN A 212 1.69 39.00 -3.68
CA ASN A 212 1.25 39.82 -2.55
C ASN A 212 -0.10 39.34 -1.98
N LEU A 213 -1.10 39.10 -2.85
CA LEU A 213 -2.41 38.60 -2.44
C LEU A 213 -2.29 37.21 -1.79
N LYS A 214 -1.45 36.33 -2.34
CA LYS A 214 -1.17 35.02 -1.76
C LYS A 214 -0.55 35.15 -0.37
N LEU A 215 0.45 36.01 -0.21
CA LEU A 215 1.09 36.29 1.07
C LEU A 215 0.07 36.83 2.09
N TYR A 216 -0.83 37.72 1.66
CA TYR A 216 -1.90 38.25 2.50
C TYR A 216 -2.88 37.17 3.00
N LEU A 217 -3.32 36.27 2.10
CA LEU A 217 -4.21 35.17 2.47
C LEU A 217 -3.53 34.14 3.37
N GLU A 218 -2.26 33.83 3.11
CA GLU A 218 -1.44 32.98 3.99
C GLU A 218 -1.29 33.61 5.38
N ASN A 219 -0.95 34.89 5.45
CA ASN A 219 -0.86 35.62 6.73
C ASN A 219 -2.19 35.60 7.49
N ARG A 220 -3.33 35.72 6.79
CA ARG A 220 -4.65 35.66 7.43
C ARG A 220 -4.95 34.26 8.00
N CYS A 221 -4.66 33.20 7.25
CA CYS A 221 -4.83 31.83 7.72
C CYS A 221 -3.95 31.55 8.96
N ILE A 222 -2.70 32.03 8.93
CA ILE A 222 -1.77 31.92 10.06
C ILE A 222 -2.29 32.67 11.30
N LEU A 223 -2.91 33.84 11.12
CA LEU A 223 -3.49 34.61 12.22
C LEU A 223 -4.67 33.88 12.86
N GLU A 224 -5.57 33.35 12.04
CA GLU A 224 -6.75 32.59 12.49
C GLU A 224 -6.31 31.30 13.24
N GLU A 225 -5.31 30.57 12.73
CA GLU A 225 -4.79 29.39 13.43
C GLU A 225 -4.06 29.77 14.73
N ASN A 226 -3.32 30.88 14.76
CA ASN A 226 -2.69 31.37 16.00
C ASN A 226 -3.72 31.75 17.06
N GLU A 227 -4.85 32.32 16.67
CA GLU A 227 -5.96 32.60 17.58
C GLU A 227 -6.55 31.30 18.14
N ARG A 228 -6.81 30.32 17.28
CA ARG A 228 -7.31 28.99 17.67
C ARG A 228 -6.37 28.26 18.64
N LEU A 229 -5.06 28.34 18.39
CA LEU A 229 -4.05 27.75 19.26
C LEU A 229 -4.02 28.44 20.63
N ARG A 230 -4.19 29.77 20.68
CA ARG A 230 -4.30 30.51 21.94
C ARG A 230 -5.53 30.09 22.74
N GLU A 231 -6.68 29.93 22.09
CA GLU A 231 -7.91 29.47 22.76
C GLU A 231 -7.73 28.08 23.37
N LYS A 232 -7.20 27.12 22.61
CA LYS A 232 -6.90 25.77 23.10
C LYS A 232 -5.93 25.79 24.29
N ALA A 233 -4.88 26.61 24.22
CA ALA A 233 -3.93 26.76 25.32
C ALA A 233 -4.61 27.31 26.59
N THR A 234 -5.52 28.29 26.44
CA THR A 234 -6.27 28.81 27.60
C THR A 234 -7.27 27.82 28.17
N ALA A 235 -7.93 27.03 27.32
CA ALA A 235 -8.86 25.99 27.74
C ALA A 235 -8.15 24.88 28.54
N LEU A 236 -7.07 24.32 27.97
CA LEU A 236 -6.22 23.33 28.65
C LEU A 236 -5.65 23.85 29.96
N ARG A 237 -5.31 25.14 30.02
CA ARG A 237 -4.82 25.77 31.26
C ARG A 237 -5.91 25.86 32.33
N ARG A 238 -7.16 26.15 31.95
CA ARG A 238 -8.30 26.16 32.88
C ARG A 238 -8.60 24.76 33.40
N GLU A 239 -8.61 23.76 32.53
CA GLU A 239 -8.81 22.36 32.92
C GLU A 239 -7.72 21.88 33.88
N ASN A 240 -6.45 22.17 33.58
CA ASN A 240 -5.35 21.86 34.49
C ASN A 240 -5.52 22.52 35.86
N LEU A 241 -5.97 23.77 35.92
CA LEU A 241 -6.23 24.45 37.19
C LEU A 241 -7.41 23.83 37.96
N ALA A 242 -8.46 23.41 37.26
CA ALA A 242 -9.61 22.73 37.87
C ALA A 242 -9.20 21.38 38.47
N LEU A 243 -8.46 20.57 37.71
CA LEU A 243 -7.93 19.29 38.18
C LEU A 243 -7.00 19.46 39.37
N LEU A 244 -6.12 20.48 39.36
CA LEU A 244 -5.27 20.79 40.52
C LEU A 244 -6.07 21.22 41.75
N ALA A 245 -7.18 21.95 41.58
CA ALA A 245 -8.06 22.32 42.67
C ALA A 245 -8.79 21.10 43.24
N ASP A 246 -9.24 20.18 42.40
CA ASP A 246 -9.91 18.95 42.83
C ASP A 246 -8.93 18.00 43.52
N LEU A 247 -7.71 17.83 43.00
CA LEU A 247 -6.64 17.10 43.68
C LEU A 247 -6.29 17.72 45.04
N ARG A 248 -6.27 19.05 45.14
CA ARG A 248 -6.04 19.75 46.42
C ARG A 248 -7.18 19.54 47.41
N LYS A 249 -8.43 19.43 46.96
CA LYS A 249 -9.58 19.09 47.82
C LYS A 249 -9.56 17.62 48.25
N MET A 250 -9.10 16.73 47.37
CA MET A 250 -8.99 15.29 47.63
C MET A 250 -7.77 14.94 48.50
N SER A 251 -6.78 15.85 48.58
CA SER A 251 -5.65 15.73 49.50
C SER A 251 -6.06 16.23 50.89
N PRO A 252 -6.20 15.35 51.91
CA PRO A 252 -6.39 15.80 53.28
C PRO A 252 -5.16 16.60 53.74
N ALA A 253 -5.39 17.66 54.52
CA ALA A 253 -4.31 18.38 55.19
C ALA A 253 -3.58 17.43 56.15
N PRO A 254 -2.25 17.55 56.33
CA PRO A 254 -1.53 16.78 57.33
C PRO A 254 -2.07 17.18 58.71
N ALA A 255 -2.74 16.24 59.38
CA ALA A 255 -3.16 16.43 60.75
C ALA A 255 -1.89 16.65 61.60
N THR A 256 -1.78 17.86 62.12
CA THR A 256 -0.86 18.28 63.17
C THR A 256 -0.84 17.23 64.27
N ALA A 257 0.31 16.59 64.45
CA ALA A 257 0.64 15.87 65.66
C ALA A 257 0.69 16.87 66.83
N THR A 258 -0.43 17.07 67.52
CA THR A 258 -0.46 17.62 68.87
C THR A 258 -0.69 16.47 69.82
N ALA A 259 0.41 16.02 70.42
CA ALA A 259 0.46 15.17 71.59
C ALA A 259 -0.27 15.83 72.76
N SER A 260 -1.02 15.03 73.52
CA SER A 260 -1.40 15.33 74.90
C SER A 260 -1.32 14.01 75.68
N TYR A 261 -0.32 13.92 76.56
CA TYR A 261 -0.22 13.04 77.72
C TYR A 261 -0.26 13.92 78.96
#